data_AF-A0A8X7BXF2-F1
#
_entry.id   AF-A0A8X7BXF2-F1
#
_cell.length_a   1.000
_cell.length_b   1.000
_cell.length_c   1.000
_cell.angle_alpha   90.00
_cell.angle_beta   90.00
_cell.angle_gamma   90.00
#
_symmetry.space_group_name_H-M   'P 1'
#
loop_
_entity.id
_entity.type
_entity.pdbx_description
1 polymer ?
#
loop_
_entity_poly.entity_id
_entity_poly.type
_entity_poly.pdbx_seq_one_letter_code
_entity_poly.pdbx_strand_id
1 'polypeptide(L)'
;PSDQRTASNFHPLEKELVFDIDMTDYDEVRTCCSGADICKKCWPFMTVALKILDRALREDFGFDHLLWVYSGRRGIHCWVCDQAARELSPAARSAIVEYLSVVKGGEYQAKKVHLPETLHPSLKQADKIISKYFEDLMLNKQEYFDPPENCDKVVAIQAKWDIINQIDDIVMQKGHKNRSKHFITEVKFQLCYPRLDINVTKGLNHLLKAPFCVHPKTGRVCVPIDIKTVDSFDPFTVPTISSLCQEIDEYDDSLRDINKPEDIANGEEKSIATKIEDYNKTSLRTSIEIFKRFVKNLC
;
A
#
# COMPACT_ATOMS: atom_id res chain seq x y z
N PRO A 1 17.81 2.59 17.34
CA PRO A 1 18.99 3.26 17.95
C PRO A 1 18.76 4.77 18.01
N SER A 2 18.28 5.24 19.16
CA SER A 2 17.86 6.63 19.42
C SER A 2 19.00 7.54 19.89
N ASP A 3 20.20 7.00 20.10
CA ASP A 3 21.36 7.78 20.52
C ASP A 3 22.25 8.07 19.31
N GLN A 4 22.37 9.35 18.95
CA GLN A 4 23.39 9.90 18.05
C GLN A 4 24.79 9.80 18.67
N ARG A 5 25.19 8.62 19.15
CA ARG A 5 26.60 8.30 19.38
C ARG A 5 27.19 7.75 18.09
N THR A 6 27.19 8.58 17.04
CA THR A 6 27.99 8.31 15.86
C THR A 6 29.43 8.68 16.19
N ALA A 7 30.37 7.76 15.92
CA ALA A 7 31.75 8.16 15.70
C ALA A 7 31.73 9.38 14.75
N SER A 8 32.50 10.44 15.04
CA SER A 8 32.37 11.77 14.42
C SER A 8 32.34 11.79 12.89
N ASN A 9 32.74 10.69 12.24
CA ASN A 9 32.85 10.54 10.80
C ASN A 9 31.81 9.58 10.18
N PHE A 10 30.90 8.96 10.95
CA PHE A 10 29.88 8.05 10.41
C PHE A 10 28.52 8.73 10.29
N HIS A 11 28.13 9.09 9.06
CA HIS A 11 26.84 9.71 8.77
C HIS A 11 26.23 9.11 7.49
N PRO A 12 24.89 9.00 7.41
CA PRO A 12 24.23 8.49 6.22
C PRO A 12 24.33 9.50 5.08
N LEU A 13 24.66 9.02 3.88
CA LEU A 13 24.77 9.85 2.67
C LEU A 13 23.51 9.75 1.80
N GLU A 14 23.10 8.52 1.47
CA GLU A 14 21.98 8.24 0.58
C GLU A 14 21.11 7.12 1.15
N LYS A 15 19.83 7.14 0.79
CA LYS A 15 18.88 6.04 1.01
C LYS A 15 17.67 6.23 0.10
N GLU A 16 17.06 5.16 -0.38
CA GLU A 16 15.75 5.22 -1.04
C GLU A 16 14.76 6.10 -0.24
N LEU A 17 13.95 6.88 -0.97
CA LEU A 17 12.78 7.53 -0.38
C LEU A 17 11.72 6.44 -0.18
N VAL A 18 11.25 6.30 1.06
CA VAL A 18 10.38 5.19 1.44
C VAL A 18 9.09 5.68 2.06
N PHE A 19 8.00 4.97 1.79
CA PHE A 19 6.69 5.21 2.38
C PHE A 19 6.19 3.91 3.02
N ASP A 20 5.59 4.01 4.19
CA ASP A 20 4.96 2.90 4.91
C ASP A 20 3.50 3.27 5.20
N ILE A 21 2.59 2.43 4.75
CA ILE A 21 1.15 2.57 4.95
C ILE A 21 0.68 1.31 5.68
N ASP A 22 0.21 1.48 6.92
CA ASP A 22 -0.32 0.39 7.73
C ASP A 22 -1.84 0.56 7.90
N MET A 23 -2.59 -0.56 7.81
CA MET A 23 -4.04 -0.54 7.99
C MET A 23 -4.49 -0.06 9.37
N THR A 24 -3.63 -0.09 10.40
CA THR A 24 -3.96 0.47 11.73
C THR A 24 -4.29 1.95 11.69
N ASP A 25 -3.66 2.71 10.80
CA ASP A 25 -3.96 4.14 10.64
C ASP A 25 -5.41 4.35 10.15
N TYR A 26 -6.05 3.30 9.61
CA TYR A 26 -7.42 3.31 9.12
C TYR A 26 -8.44 2.88 10.19
N ASP A 27 -8.05 2.58 11.43
CA ASP A 27 -8.95 2.06 12.48
C ASP A 27 -10.14 2.99 12.77
N GLU A 28 -9.97 4.32 12.64
CA GLU A 28 -11.07 5.27 12.84
C GLU A 28 -12.13 5.24 11.73
N VAL A 29 -11.78 4.69 10.55
CA VAL A 29 -12.59 4.76 9.33
C VAL A 29 -12.98 3.39 8.76
N ARG A 30 -12.49 2.31 9.35
CA ARG A 30 -12.86 0.94 8.99
C ARG A 30 -13.69 0.31 10.11
N THR A 31 -14.66 -0.49 9.73
CA THR A 31 -15.64 -1.12 10.65
C THR A 31 -15.48 -2.64 10.70
N CYS A 32 -14.94 -3.23 9.63
CA CYS A 32 -14.86 -4.68 9.47
C CYS A 32 -13.75 -5.38 10.28
N CYS A 33 -12.72 -4.64 10.70
CA CYS A 33 -11.58 -5.14 11.46
C CYS A 33 -11.02 -4.01 12.35
N SER A 34 -10.19 -4.36 13.33
CA SER A 34 -9.44 -3.39 14.14
C SER A 34 -8.00 -3.83 14.35
N GLY A 35 -7.13 -2.89 14.70
CA GLY A 35 -5.74 -3.15 15.02
C GLY A 35 -5.02 -3.92 13.92
N ALA A 36 -4.62 -5.15 14.21
CA ALA A 36 -3.73 -5.90 13.35
C ALA A 36 -4.40 -6.85 12.36
N ASP A 37 -5.72 -6.93 12.42
CA ASP A 37 -6.50 -7.80 11.56
C ASP A 37 -6.85 -7.09 10.26
N ILE A 38 -6.91 -7.86 9.19
CA ILE A 38 -7.32 -7.40 7.87
C ILE A 38 -8.29 -8.41 7.26
N CYS A 39 -9.13 -7.95 6.35
CA CYS A 39 -10.00 -8.78 5.53
C CYS A 39 -10.14 -8.19 4.12
N LYS A 40 -10.84 -8.90 3.24
CA LYS A 40 -11.10 -8.45 1.85
C LYS A 40 -11.94 -7.17 1.78
N LYS A 41 -12.64 -6.79 2.85
CA LYS A 41 -13.43 -5.55 2.93
C LYS A 41 -12.55 -4.30 3.13
N CYS A 42 -11.48 -4.38 3.94
CA CYS A 42 -10.61 -3.22 4.20
C CYS A 42 -9.36 -3.15 3.31
N TRP A 43 -8.92 -4.25 2.70
CA TRP A 43 -7.76 -4.21 1.79
C TRP A 43 -7.84 -3.15 0.67
N PRO A 44 -9.02 -2.80 0.10
CA PRO A 44 -9.09 -1.73 -0.89
C PRO A 44 -8.59 -0.37 -0.40
N PHE A 45 -8.48 -0.11 0.92
CA PHE A 45 -7.77 1.07 1.42
C PHE A 45 -6.31 1.11 0.97
N MET A 46 -5.60 -0.03 0.98
CA MET A 46 -4.22 -0.13 0.47
C MET A 46 -4.17 0.06 -1.04
N THR A 47 -5.14 -0.49 -1.78
CA THR A 47 -5.25 -0.31 -3.24
C THR A 47 -5.41 1.16 -3.61
N VAL A 48 -6.30 1.88 -2.92
CA VAL A 48 -6.52 3.32 -3.10
C VAL A 48 -5.26 4.10 -2.73
N ALA A 49 -4.63 3.78 -1.61
CA ALA A 49 -3.43 4.47 -1.16
C ALA A 49 -2.26 4.31 -2.16
N LEU A 50 -2.03 3.07 -2.61
CA LEU A 50 -1.00 2.74 -3.60
C LEU A 50 -1.22 3.54 -4.89
N LYS A 51 -2.45 3.57 -5.43
CA LYS A 51 -2.75 4.30 -6.68
C LYS A 51 -2.55 5.80 -6.56
N ILE A 52 -2.94 6.41 -5.43
CA ILE A 52 -2.76 7.85 -5.21
C ILE A 52 -1.28 8.19 -5.13
N LEU A 53 -0.52 7.43 -4.35
CA LEU A 53 0.90 7.67 -4.13
C LEU A 53 1.73 7.37 -5.37
N ASP A 54 1.50 6.24 -6.05
CA ASP A 54 2.21 5.89 -7.29
C ASP A 54 2.02 6.97 -8.35
N ARG A 55 0.77 7.41 -8.56
CA ARG A 55 0.46 8.49 -9.49
C ARG A 55 1.17 9.80 -9.11
N ALA A 56 1.11 10.20 -7.84
CA ALA A 56 1.75 11.44 -7.40
C ALA A 56 3.27 11.40 -7.53
N LEU A 57 3.90 10.31 -7.11
CA LEU A 57 5.35 10.12 -7.22
C LEU A 57 5.83 10.11 -8.68
N ARG A 58 5.05 9.52 -9.60
CA ARG A 58 5.37 9.50 -11.04
C ARG A 58 5.08 10.83 -11.74
N GLU A 59 3.84 11.31 -11.62
CA GLU A 59 3.37 12.43 -12.43
C GLU A 59 3.72 13.81 -11.84
N ASP A 60 3.79 13.94 -10.51
CA ASP A 60 4.09 15.23 -9.88
C ASP A 60 5.58 15.39 -9.59
N PHE A 61 6.25 14.30 -9.19
CA PHE A 61 7.67 14.33 -8.82
C PHE A 61 8.61 13.78 -9.90
N GLY A 62 8.08 13.10 -10.91
CA GLY A 62 8.89 12.57 -12.01
C GLY A 62 9.77 11.37 -11.63
N PHE A 63 9.40 10.61 -10.59
CA PHE A 63 10.12 9.39 -10.23
C PHE A 63 9.68 8.20 -11.08
N ASP A 64 10.64 7.45 -11.59
CA ASP A 64 10.39 6.31 -12.48
C ASP A 64 10.47 4.97 -11.73
N HIS A 65 11.36 4.87 -10.75
CA HIS A 65 11.76 3.60 -10.15
C HIS A 65 11.09 3.36 -8.80
N LEU A 66 9.79 3.06 -8.83
CA LEU A 66 8.99 2.74 -7.65
C LEU A 66 8.80 1.23 -7.50
N LEU A 67 9.24 0.68 -6.37
CA LEU A 67 8.97 -0.69 -5.96
C LEU A 67 7.96 -0.72 -4.81
N TRP A 68 6.75 -1.17 -5.10
CA TRP A 68 5.73 -1.43 -4.09
C TRP A 68 5.87 -2.85 -3.55
N VAL A 69 5.75 -3.01 -2.24
CA VAL A 69 5.98 -4.28 -1.53
C VAL A 69 4.92 -4.48 -0.47
N TYR A 70 4.32 -5.67 -0.43
CA TYR A 70 3.46 -6.07 0.68
C TYR A 70 4.26 -6.22 1.97
N SER A 71 3.78 -5.67 3.09
CA SER A 71 4.50 -5.71 4.38
C SER A 71 4.56 -7.09 5.03
N GLY A 72 3.89 -8.09 4.45
CA GLY A 72 3.75 -9.45 4.96
C GLY A 72 2.57 -9.64 5.92
N ARG A 73 1.85 -8.56 6.26
CA ARG A 73 0.67 -8.63 7.12
C ARG A 73 -0.48 -7.73 6.70
N ARG A 74 -0.35 -6.41 6.88
CA ARG A 74 -1.51 -5.48 6.84
C ARG A 74 -1.21 -4.13 6.18
N GLY A 75 -0.09 -4.02 5.49
CA GLY A 75 0.36 -2.75 4.94
C GLY A 75 1.13 -2.94 3.66
N ILE A 76 1.56 -1.82 3.11
CA ILE A 76 2.37 -1.75 1.90
C ILE A 76 3.50 -0.77 2.12
N HIS A 77 4.65 -1.07 1.53
CA HIS A 77 5.82 -0.21 1.50
C HIS A 77 6.08 0.25 0.07
N CYS A 78 6.51 1.49 -0.12
CA CYS A 78 7.06 1.97 -1.38
C CYS A 78 8.55 2.24 -1.20
N TRP A 79 9.35 1.82 -2.16
CA TRP A 79 10.76 2.18 -2.29
C TRP A 79 10.94 2.94 -3.60
N VAL A 80 11.28 4.22 -3.51
CA VAL A 80 11.63 5.06 -4.66
C VAL A 80 13.15 5.04 -4.81
N CYS A 81 13.61 4.40 -5.89
CA CYS A 81 15.00 4.03 -6.09
C CYS A 81 15.76 4.93 -7.07
N ASP A 82 15.11 5.95 -7.64
CA ASP A 82 15.73 6.96 -8.48
C ASP A 82 16.94 7.59 -7.78
N GLN A 83 18.03 7.85 -8.51
CA GLN A 83 19.22 8.48 -7.93
C GLN A 83 18.88 9.81 -7.24
N ALA A 84 18.09 10.65 -7.92
CA ALA A 84 17.63 11.91 -7.36
C ALA A 84 16.80 11.74 -6.07
N ALA A 85 16.05 10.63 -5.93
CA ALA A 85 15.31 10.31 -4.70
C ALA A 85 16.24 9.86 -3.57
N ARG A 86 17.30 9.10 -3.89
CA ARG A 86 18.26 8.60 -2.90
C ARG A 86 19.09 9.71 -2.27
N GLU A 87 19.43 10.72 -3.05
CA GLU A 87 20.25 11.87 -2.67
C GLU A 87 19.44 12.99 -1.97
N LEU A 88 18.11 12.84 -1.82
CA LEU A 88 17.28 13.85 -1.17
C LEU A 88 17.71 14.12 0.28
N SER A 89 17.88 15.41 0.59
CA SER A 89 18.09 15.89 1.96
C SER A 89 16.88 15.63 2.85
N PRO A 90 17.04 15.57 4.18
CA PRO A 90 15.92 15.41 5.11
C PRO A 90 14.82 16.50 4.95
N ALA A 91 15.21 17.72 4.57
CA ALA A 91 14.28 18.81 4.31
C ALA A 91 13.45 18.55 3.03
N ALA A 92 14.09 18.08 1.96
CA ALA A 92 13.39 17.74 0.72
C ALA A 92 12.44 16.54 0.92
N ARG A 93 12.87 15.51 1.66
CA ARG A 93 12.00 14.38 2.05
C ARG A 93 10.79 14.87 2.84
N SER A 94 11.00 15.78 3.80
CA SER A 94 9.92 16.39 4.57
C SER A 94 8.92 17.14 3.69
N ALA A 95 9.39 17.92 2.73
CA ALA A 95 8.54 18.65 1.79
C ALA A 95 7.67 17.71 0.92
N ILE A 96 8.24 16.60 0.43
CA ILE A 96 7.49 15.59 -0.33
C ILE A 96 6.40 14.97 0.54
N VAL A 97 6.73 14.59 1.78
CA VAL A 97 5.75 14.02 2.70
C VAL A 97 4.65 15.02 3.02
N GLU A 98 4.99 16.28 3.27
CA GLU A 98 4.02 17.35 3.55
C GLU A 98 3.09 17.62 2.36
N TYR A 99 3.60 17.54 1.14
CA TYR A 99 2.82 17.62 -0.09
C TYR A 99 1.82 16.47 -0.21
N LEU A 100 2.24 15.25 0.12
CA LEU A 100 1.39 14.05 0.07
C LEU A 100 0.49 13.88 1.32
N SER A 101 0.73 14.63 2.40
CA SER A 101 -0.04 14.51 3.65
C SER A 101 -1.27 15.39 3.62
N VAL A 102 -2.44 14.79 3.38
CA VAL A 102 -3.72 15.50 3.34
C VAL A 102 -4.54 15.34 4.62
N VAL A 103 -4.52 14.14 5.21
CA VAL A 103 -5.20 13.86 6.48
C VAL A 103 -4.27 14.27 7.61
N LYS A 104 -4.63 15.33 8.34
CA LYS A 104 -3.83 15.89 9.45
C LYS A 104 -4.71 15.98 10.69
N GLY A 105 -4.30 15.33 11.78
CA GLY A 105 -4.94 15.48 13.08
C GLY A 105 -4.93 14.21 13.94
N GLY A 106 -4.88 14.41 15.26
CA GLY A 106 -4.87 13.33 16.25
C GLY A 106 -6.27 12.77 16.56
N GLU A 107 -6.33 11.79 17.45
CA GLU A 107 -7.57 11.10 17.86
C GLU A 107 -8.67 12.04 18.36
N TYR A 108 -8.30 13.22 18.90
CA TYR A 108 -9.24 14.21 19.43
C TYR A 108 -9.84 15.16 18.39
N GLN A 109 -9.45 15.05 17.11
CA GLN A 109 -9.94 15.92 16.05
C GLN A 109 -10.92 15.18 15.13
N ALA A 110 -12.20 15.59 15.17
CA ALA A 110 -13.25 15.00 14.35
C ALA A 110 -13.07 15.29 12.85
N LYS A 111 -12.62 16.50 12.49
CA LYS A 111 -12.31 16.88 11.11
C LYS A 111 -10.80 16.94 10.93
N LYS A 112 -10.29 16.14 9.99
CA LYS A 112 -8.84 15.99 9.72
C LYS A 112 -8.41 16.45 8.33
N VAL A 113 -9.37 16.89 7.51
CA VAL A 113 -9.11 17.37 6.15
C VAL A 113 -9.72 18.76 5.99
N HIS A 114 -8.88 19.71 5.60
CA HIS A 114 -9.27 21.09 5.33
C HIS A 114 -8.74 21.46 3.95
N LEU A 115 -9.64 21.58 2.97
CA LEU A 115 -9.26 21.90 1.60
C LEU A 115 -9.36 23.41 1.35
N PRO A 116 -8.36 24.02 0.67
CA PRO A 116 -8.44 25.43 0.28
C PRO A 116 -9.52 25.63 -0.78
N GLU A 117 -9.92 26.89 -1.00
CA GLU A 117 -10.86 27.20 -2.07
C GLU A 117 -10.36 26.71 -3.44
N THR A 118 -9.12 27.00 -3.81
CA THR A 118 -8.59 26.49 -5.08
C THR A 118 -7.96 25.13 -4.85
N LEU A 119 -8.62 24.07 -5.35
CA LEU A 119 -8.14 22.70 -5.19
C LEU A 119 -6.91 22.44 -6.06
N HIS A 120 -5.83 21.97 -5.42
CA HIS A 120 -4.58 21.63 -6.08
C HIS A 120 -4.78 20.52 -7.14
N PRO A 121 -4.11 20.54 -8.30
CA PRO A 121 -4.26 19.52 -9.35
C PRO A 121 -4.07 18.09 -8.86
N SER A 122 -3.06 17.85 -8.01
CA SER A 122 -2.81 16.53 -7.40
C SER A 122 -4.00 16.02 -6.59
N LEU A 123 -4.67 16.92 -5.85
CA LEU A 123 -5.88 16.57 -5.09
C LEU A 123 -7.06 16.29 -6.02
N LYS A 124 -7.21 17.01 -7.13
CA LYS A 124 -8.23 16.68 -8.16
C LYS A 124 -8.02 15.28 -8.73
N GLN A 125 -6.77 14.87 -8.97
CA GLN A 125 -6.49 13.52 -9.47
C GLN A 125 -6.73 12.46 -8.39
N ALA A 126 -6.37 12.73 -7.14
CA ALA A 126 -6.66 11.83 -6.02
C ALA A 126 -8.18 11.64 -5.82
N ASP A 127 -8.98 12.69 -5.94
CA ASP A 127 -10.45 12.59 -5.86
C ASP A 127 -11.04 11.71 -6.98
N LYS A 128 -10.51 11.81 -8.21
CA LYS A 128 -10.93 10.90 -9.30
C LYS A 128 -10.59 9.44 -9.02
N ILE A 129 -9.45 9.17 -8.37
CA ILE A 129 -9.10 7.81 -7.96
C ILE A 129 -10.07 7.34 -6.89
N ILE A 130 -10.21 8.09 -5.78
CA ILE A 130 -11.08 7.71 -4.66
C ILE A 130 -12.52 7.51 -5.12
N SER A 131 -13.04 8.38 -5.98
CA SER A 131 -14.42 8.30 -6.47
C SER A 131 -14.76 6.97 -7.15
N LYS A 132 -13.78 6.27 -7.75
CA LYS A 132 -14.00 4.95 -8.36
C LYS A 132 -14.19 3.82 -7.34
N TYR A 133 -13.68 4.00 -6.12
CA TYR A 133 -13.70 2.98 -5.06
C TYR A 133 -14.64 3.34 -3.92
N PHE A 134 -15.01 4.62 -3.77
CA PHE A 134 -15.66 5.13 -2.58
C PHE A 134 -16.98 4.41 -2.25
N GLU A 135 -17.84 4.21 -3.24
CA GLU A 135 -19.12 3.52 -3.05
C GLU A 135 -18.93 2.08 -2.58
N ASP A 136 -18.17 1.27 -3.31
CA ASP A 136 -17.90 -0.12 -2.94
C ASP A 136 -17.16 -0.23 -1.59
N LEU A 137 -16.15 0.61 -1.36
CA LEU A 137 -15.34 0.56 -0.15
C LEU A 137 -16.13 1.05 1.07
N MET A 138 -16.68 2.26 1.03
CA MET A 138 -17.25 2.89 2.22
C MET A 138 -18.72 2.53 2.45
N LEU A 139 -19.51 2.34 1.39
CA LEU A 139 -20.94 1.99 1.52
C LEU A 139 -21.13 0.48 1.61
N ASN A 140 -20.56 -0.28 0.68
CA ASN A 140 -20.87 -1.72 0.62
C ASN A 140 -19.97 -2.58 1.51
N LYS A 141 -18.67 -2.30 1.56
CA LYS A 141 -17.71 -3.12 2.31
C LYS A 141 -17.61 -2.71 3.76
N GLN A 142 -17.48 -1.41 4.03
CA GLN A 142 -17.41 -0.88 5.38
C GLN A 142 -18.79 -0.59 5.98
N GLU A 143 -19.86 -0.41 5.17
CA GLU A 143 -21.18 -0.03 5.71
C GLU A 143 -21.03 1.16 6.68
N TYR A 144 -20.11 2.09 6.35
CA TYR A 144 -19.53 2.99 7.34
C TYR A 144 -20.56 3.93 7.95
N PHE A 145 -21.62 4.23 7.20
CA PHE A 145 -22.69 5.14 7.58
C PHE A 145 -23.90 4.42 8.19
N ASP A 146 -23.90 3.09 8.28
CA ASP A 146 -25.00 2.34 8.88
C ASP A 146 -25.07 2.55 10.41
N PRO A 147 -23.95 2.54 11.16
CA PRO A 147 -23.96 2.89 12.58
C PRO A 147 -24.28 4.37 12.80
N PRO A 148 -25.26 4.72 13.67
CA PRO A 148 -25.59 6.12 13.97
C PRO A 148 -24.40 6.95 14.47
N GLU A 149 -23.48 6.33 15.22
CA GLU A 149 -22.28 6.99 15.76
C GLU A 149 -21.33 7.49 14.66
N ASN A 150 -21.22 6.76 13.55
CA ASN A 150 -20.39 7.19 12.42
C ASN A 150 -21.10 8.26 11.58
N CYS A 151 -22.43 8.19 11.48
CA CYS A 151 -23.23 9.31 11.00
C CYS A 151 -22.95 10.56 11.84
N ASP A 152 -22.87 10.45 13.16
CA ASP A 152 -22.56 11.58 14.05
C ASP A 152 -21.15 12.15 13.83
N LYS A 153 -20.14 11.31 13.53
CA LYS A 153 -18.79 11.77 13.14
C LYS A 153 -18.81 12.57 11.84
N VAL A 154 -19.64 12.19 10.88
CA VAL A 154 -19.80 12.91 9.61
C VAL A 154 -20.73 14.12 9.77
N VAL A 155 -21.70 14.06 10.69
CA VAL A 155 -22.56 15.18 11.10
C VAL A 155 -21.78 16.20 11.91
N ALA A 156 -20.74 15.80 12.65
CA ALA A 156 -19.74 16.70 13.22
C ALA A 156 -18.87 17.37 12.13
N ILE A 157 -18.72 16.71 10.98
CA ILE A 157 -18.11 17.29 9.76
C ILE A 157 -19.12 18.19 9.01
N GLN A 158 -20.42 18.01 9.25
CA GLN A 158 -21.63 18.87 9.03
C GLN A 158 -22.75 18.36 8.10
N ALA A 159 -23.75 17.78 8.78
CA ALA A 159 -25.19 17.63 8.49
C ALA A 159 -25.70 16.55 7.51
N LYS A 160 -26.43 15.62 8.14
CA LYS A 160 -27.36 14.55 7.72
C LYS A 160 -27.29 14.01 6.29
N TRP A 161 -26.97 12.71 6.26
CA TRP A 161 -27.06 11.78 5.15
C TRP A 161 -28.50 11.57 4.72
N ASP A 162 -28.79 11.97 3.49
CA ASP A 162 -29.64 11.20 2.60
C ASP A 162 -29.04 11.35 1.21
N ILE A 163 -28.34 10.30 0.77
CA ILE A 163 -28.01 9.97 -0.63
C ILE A 163 -27.13 11.02 -1.32
N ILE A 164 -25.97 10.62 -1.83
CA ILE A 164 -24.99 11.44 -2.58
C ILE A 164 -25.61 12.33 -3.70
N ASN A 165 -26.88 12.13 -4.06
CA ASN A 165 -27.65 12.92 -5.02
C ASN A 165 -28.69 13.92 -4.42
N GLN A 166 -29.04 13.89 -3.13
CA GLN A 166 -29.96 14.88 -2.53
C GLN A 166 -29.23 15.95 -1.69
N ILE A 167 -27.91 15.80 -1.52
CA ILE A 167 -27.08 16.75 -0.76
C ILE A 167 -27.06 18.14 -1.41
N ASP A 168 -27.04 18.23 -2.74
CA ASP A 168 -27.06 19.55 -3.39
C ASP A 168 -28.43 20.24 -3.21
N ASP A 169 -29.54 19.50 -3.38
CA ASP A 169 -30.89 20.08 -3.35
C ASP A 169 -31.37 20.45 -1.93
N ILE A 170 -31.10 19.63 -0.91
CA ILE A 170 -31.53 19.91 0.47
C ILE A 170 -30.66 21.00 1.11
N VAL A 171 -29.38 21.10 0.74
CA VAL A 171 -28.45 22.12 1.25
C VAL A 171 -28.76 23.50 0.66
N MET A 172 -29.17 23.57 -0.60
CA MET A 172 -29.70 24.80 -1.21
C MET A 172 -30.97 25.29 -0.50
N GLN A 173 -31.81 24.38 0.02
CA GLN A 173 -33.06 24.72 0.70
C GLN A 173 -32.91 25.20 2.16
N LYS A 174 -31.83 24.84 2.88
CA LYS A 174 -31.69 25.12 4.33
C LYS A 174 -30.71 26.23 4.74
N GLY A 175 -30.14 26.98 3.81
CA GLY A 175 -29.48 28.26 4.12
C GLY A 175 -28.24 28.20 5.04
N HIS A 176 -27.49 27.10 5.03
CA HIS A 176 -26.25 26.97 5.80
C HIS A 176 -25.08 27.68 5.10
N LYS A 177 -24.80 28.93 5.50
CA LYS A 177 -23.91 29.88 4.79
C LYS A 177 -22.39 29.59 4.81
N ASN A 178 -21.88 28.60 5.55
CA ASN A 178 -20.43 28.42 5.77
C ASN A 178 -19.91 27.00 5.47
N ARG A 179 -20.30 26.37 4.35
CA ARG A 179 -19.72 25.08 3.95
C ARG A 179 -18.57 25.27 2.96
N SER A 180 -17.47 24.53 3.15
CA SER A 180 -16.42 24.40 2.13
C SER A 180 -17.05 23.86 0.84
N LYS A 181 -16.77 24.50 -0.29
CA LYS A 181 -17.25 24.03 -1.60
C LYS A 181 -16.72 22.64 -1.98
N HIS A 182 -15.70 22.16 -1.27
CA HIS A 182 -15.09 20.84 -1.46
C HIS A 182 -15.48 19.85 -0.37
N PHE A 183 -16.57 20.08 0.37
CA PHE A 183 -16.95 19.22 1.50
C PHE A 183 -16.98 17.72 1.14
N ILE A 184 -17.56 17.35 0.00
CA ILE A 184 -17.66 15.94 -0.40
C ILE A 184 -16.26 15.36 -0.60
N THR A 185 -15.35 16.14 -1.19
CA THR A 185 -13.94 15.79 -1.33
C THR A 185 -13.25 15.68 0.02
N GLU A 186 -13.54 16.58 0.98
CA GLU A 186 -13.02 16.50 2.35
C GLU A 186 -13.44 15.19 3.03
N VAL A 187 -14.70 14.78 2.90
CA VAL A 187 -15.21 13.51 3.43
C VAL A 187 -14.53 12.32 2.76
N LYS A 188 -14.49 12.30 1.43
CA LYS A 188 -13.79 11.25 0.66
C LYS A 188 -12.34 11.11 1.10
N PHE A 189 -11.64 12.23 1.29
CA PHE A 189 -10.24 12.21 1.69
C PHE A 189 -10.06 11.77 3.12
N GLN A 190 -10.89 12.25 4.04
CA GLN A 190 -10.80 11.85 5.45
C GLN A 190 -10.99 10.34 5.61
N LEU A 191 -11.85 9.73 4.80
CA LEU A 191 -12.13 8.30 4.87
C LEU A 191 -11.12 7.46 4.09
N CYS A 192 -10.77 7.85 2.87
CA CYS A 192 -10.05 6.98 1.92
C CYS A 192 -8.62 7.42 1.56
N TYR A 193 -8.21 8.65 1.86
CA TYR A 193 -6.88 9.13 1.46
C TYR A 193 -5.76 8.43 2.27
N PRO A 194 -4.57 8.20 1.68
CA PRO A 194 -3.37 7.72 2.38
C PRO A 194 -3.13 8.40 3.73
N ARG A 195 -2.82 7.59 4.75
CA ARG A 195 -2.24 8.06 6.01
C ARG A 195 -0.78 7.67 6.01
N LEU A 196 0.11 8.66 6.12
CA LEU A 196 1.55 8.48 5.99
C LEU A 196 2.20 8.49 7.36
N ASP A 197 3.03 7.50 7.66
CA ASP A 197 4.00 7.64 8.76
C ASP A 197 5.15 8.55 8.31
N ILE A 198 5.03 9.82 8.68
CA ILE A 198 5.96 10.89 8.33
C ILE A 198 7.39 10.57 8.79
N ASN A 199 7.55 9.89 9.92
CA ASN A 199 8.88 9.63 10.50
C ASN A 199 9.65 8.57 9.71
N VAL A 200 8.94 7.65 9.05
CA VAL A 200 9.53 6.61 8.19
C VAL A 200 10.19 7.24 6.96
N THR A 201 9.56 8.26 6.40
CA THR A 201 10.02 8.87 5.14
C THR A 201 11.10 9.95 5.34
N LYS A 202 11.05 10.72 6.44
CA LYS A 202 11.97 11.85 6.68
C LYS A 202 13.42 11.44 6.94
N GLY A 203 13.64 10.36 7.67
CA GLY A 203 14.97 9.96 8.15
C GLY A 203 15.80 9.19 7.12
N LEU A 204 17.03 9.64 6.87
CA LEU A 204 18.01 8.87 6.08
C LEU A 204 18.46 7.58 6.76
N ASN A 205 18.35 7.50 8.09
CA ASN A 205 18.73 6.35 8.90
C ASN A 205 17.53 5.47 9.31
N HIS A 206 16.32 5.76 8.83
CA HIS A 206 15.16 4.95 9.15
C HIS A 206 15.27 3.58 8.48
N LEU A 207 15.19 2.52 9.28
CA LEU A 207 15.26 1.13 8.81
C LEU A 207 13.86 0.67 8.39
N LEU A 208 13.75 0.15 7.17
CA LEU A 208 12.53 -0.45 6.67
C LEU A 208 12.77 -1.91 6.30
N LYS A 209 11.74 -2.75 6.49
CA LYS A 209 11.83 -4.18 6.21
C LYS A 209 12.14 -4.44 4.73
N ALA A 210 13.17 -5.24 4.47
CA ALA A 210 13.56 -5.59 3.11
C ALA A 210 12.46 -6.37 2.35
N PRO A 211 12.37 -6.21 1.02
CA PRO A 211 11.56 -7.09 0.18
C PRO A 211 11.96 -8.56 0.39
N PHE A 212 11.00 -9.47 0.21
CA PHE A 212 11.14 -10.92 0.39
C PHE A 212 11.44 -11.41 1.82
N CYS A 213 11.50 -10.54 2.83
CA CYS A 213 11.50 -11.00 4.23
C CYS A 213 10.24 -11.82 4.55
N VAL A 214 10.38 -12.80 5.45
CA VAL A 214 9.25 -13.55 6.00
C VAL A 214 8.70 -12.78 7.21
N HIS A 215 7.39 -12.51 7.22
CA HIS A 215 6.77 -11.88 8.36
C HIS A 215 6.58 -12.91 9.51
N PRO A 216 7.14 -12.68 10.71
CA PRO A 216 7.29 -13.73 11.73
C PRO A 216 5.95 -14.27 12.25
N LYS A 217 4.91 -13.43 12.32
CA LYS A 217 3.59 -13.86 12.83
C LYS A 217 2.68 -14.52 11.79
N THR A 218 2.89 -14.25 10.50
CA THR A 218 1.99 -14.71 9.43
C THR A 218 2.64 -15.76 8.54
N GLY A 219 3.97 -15.92 8.63
CA GLY A 219 4.76 -16.75 7.73
C GLY A 219 4.81 -16.24 6.29
N ARG A 220 4.07 -15.19 5.93
CA ARG A 220 3.96 -14.67 4.57
C ARG A 220 5.23 -13.96 4.13
N VAL A 221 5.57 -14.12 2.85
CA VAL A 221 6.68 -13.42 2.21
C VAL A 221 6.27 -11.99 1.85
N CYS A 222 7.16 -11.02 2.07
CA CYS A 222 6.96 -9.61 1.71
C CYS A 222 7.19 -9.42 0.20
N VAL A 223 6.21 -9.79 -0.62
CA VAL A 223 6.32 -9.83 -2.08
C VAL A 223 6.11 -8.45 -2.73
N PRO A 224 6.79 -8.16 -3.85
CA PRO A 224 6.47 -7.00 -4.68
C PRO A 224 5.02 -7.01 -5.21
N ILE A 225 4.44 -5.83 -5.36
CA ILE A 225 3.10 -5.62 -5.91
C ILE A 225 3.24 -4.89 -7.25
N ASP A 226 2.70 -5.47 -8.33
CA ASP A 226 2.63 -4.78 -9.62
C ASP A 226 1.46 -3.79 -9.63
N ILE A 227 1.77 -2.51 -9.86
CA ILE A 227 0.78 -1.43 -10.00
C ILE A 227 -0.29 -1.75 -11.06
N LYS A 228 0.08 -2.45 -12.13
CA LYS A 228 -0.84 -2.78 -13.24
C LYS A 228 -1.93 -3.77 -12.82
N THR A 229 -1.67 -4.58 -11.80
CA THR A 229 -2.56 -5.64 -11.32
C THR A 229 -2.93 -5.45 -9.85
N VAL A 230 -2.79 -4.23 -9.31
CA VAL A 230 -3.01 -3.93 -7.89
C VAL A 230 -4.45 -4.21 -7.44
N ASP A 231 -5.43 -4.06 -8.33
CA ASP A 231 -6.84 -4.33 -8.01
C ASP A 231 -7.12 -5.83 -7.76
N SER A 232 -6.29 -6.71 -8.33
CA SER A 232 -6.36 -8.16 -8.13
C SER A 232 -5.42 -8.69 -7.04
N PHE A 233 -4.63 -7.83 -6.40
CA PHE A 233 -3.71 -8.27 -5.35
C PHE A 233 -4.49 -8.70 -4.09
N ASP A 234 -4.34 -9.97 -3.70
CA ASP A 234 -4.96 -10.54 -2.50
C ASP A 234 -3.88 -10.88 -1.45
N PRO A 235 -3.82 -10.18 -0.30
CA PRO A 235 -2.81 -10.44 0.75
C PRO A 235 -2.98 -11.81 1.43
N PHE A 236 -4.13 -12.48 1.24
CA PHE A 236 -4.43 -13.79 1.80
C PHE A 236 -3.93 -14.95 0.93
N THR A 237 -3.65 -14.70 -0.36
CA THR A 237 -3.08 -15.71 -1.28
C THR A 237 -1.56 -15.59 -1.40
N VAL A 238 -0.94 -14.60 -0.73
CA VAL A 238 0.52 -14.47 -0.69
C VAL A 238 1.14 -15.69 -0.01
N PRO A 239 2.14 -16.34 -0.63
CA PRO A 239 2.70 -17.57 -0.10
C PRO A 239 3.37 -17.38 1.25
N THR A 240 3.30 -18.44 2.06
CA THR A 240 4.01 -18.54 3.32
C THR A 240 5.31 -19.31 3.14
N ILE A 241 6.29 -19.13 4.02
CA ILE A 241 7.52 -19.91 3.97
C ILE A 241 7.24 -21.41 4.02
N SER A 242 6.28 -21.84 4.83
CA SER A 242 5.88 -23.25 4.95
C SER A 242 5.28 -23.78 3.64
N SER A 243 4.40 -23.02 2.98
CA SER A 243 3.82 -23.44 1.71
C SER A 243 4.87 -23.51 0.61
N LEU A 244 5.84 -22.59 0.59
CA LEU A 244 6.93 -22.63 -0.39
C LEU A 244 7.85 -23.84 -0.21
N CYS A 245 8.19 -24.20 1.04
CA CYS A 245 8.94 -25.43 1.29
C CYS A 245 8.18 -26.66 0.80
N GLN A 246 6.88 -26.74 1.09
CA GLN A 246 6.03 -27.84 0.63
C GLN A 246 5.97 -27.92 -0.91
N GLU A 247 5.82 -26.80 -1.61
CA GLU A 247 5.82 -26.77 -3.08
C GLU A 247 7.15 -27.27 -3.67
N ILE A 248 8.30 -27.01 -3.03
CA ILE A 248 9.60 -27.54 -3.45
C ILE A 248 9.64 -29.06 -3.27
N ASP A 249 9.25 -29.55 -2.10
CA ASP A 249 9.25 -30.99 -1.80
C ASP A 249 8.32 -31.76 -2.75
N GLU A 250 7.10 -31.25 -2.97
CA GLU A 250 6.13 -31.84 -3.91
C GLU A 250 6.66 -31.85 -5.36
N TYR A 251 7.32 -30.78 -5.79
CA TYR A 251 7.93 -30.72 -7.11
C TYR A 251 9.05 -31.76 -7.25
N ASP A 252 9.95 -31.85 -6.27
CA ASP A 252 11.09 -32.77 -6.31
C ASP A 252 10.64 -34.24 -6.23
N ASP A 253 9.60 -34.54 -5.46
CA ASP A 253 9.01 -35.89 -5.40
C ASP A 253 8.31 -36.26 -6.72
N SER A 254 7.61 -35.32 -7.36
CA SER A 254 7.00 -35.56 -8.68
C SER A 254 8.04 -35.91 -9.76
N LEU A 255 9.23 -35.28 -9.70
CA LEU A 255 10.32 -35.59 -10.62
C LEU A 255 10.95 -36.97 -10.33
N ARG A 256 10.97 -37.41 -9.07
CA ARG A 256 11.44 -38.75 -8.72
C ARG A 256 10.48 -39.84 -9.22
N ASP A 257 9.18 -39.59 -9.14
CA ASP A 257 8.16 -40.52 -9.63
C ASP A 257 8.18 -40.68 -11.15
N ILE A 258 8.43 -39.60 -11.90
CA ILE A 258 8.57 -39.64 -13.38
C ILE A 258 9.85 -40.38 -13.81
N ASN A 259 10.91 -40.30 -13.01
CA ASN A 259 12.20 -40.93 -13.32
C ASN A 259 12.34 -42.35 -12.73
N LYS A 260 11.23 -43.00 -12.33
CA LYS A 260 11.25 -44.39 -11.87
C LYS A 260 11.72 -45.32 -13.01
N PRO A 261 12.66 -46.24 -12.77
CA PRO A 261 13.26 -47.10 -13.78
C PRO A 261 12.37 -48.32 -14.08
N GLU A 262 11.17 -48.12 -14.62
CA GLU A 262 10.33 -49.26 -15.08
C GLU A 262 10.24 -49.39 -16.61
N ASP A 263 10.76 -48.44 -17.40
CA ASP A 263 10.81 -48.52 -18.87
C ASP A 263 12.15 -48.07 -19.48
N ILE A 264 13.26 -48.71 -19.10
CA ILE A 264 14.54 -48.60 -19.86
C ILE A 264 15.06 -49.99 -20.20
N ALA A 265 14.32 -50.69 -21.07
CA ALA A 265 14.93 -51.62 -22.01
C ALA A 265 15.37 -50.80 -23.24
N ASN A 266 16.50 -50.11 -23.11
CA ASN A 266 17.43 -49.65 -24.15
C ASN A 266 18.17 -48.43 -23.62
N GLY A 267 19.43 -48.65 -23.26
CA GLY A 267 20.31 -47.65 -22.67
C GLY A 267 20.53 -46.46 -23.61
N GLU A 268 19.89 -45.36 -23.29
CA GLU A 268 20.40 -44.02 -23.55
C GLU A 268 20.18 -43.21 -22.26
N GLU A 269 21.29 -42.85 -21.60
CA GLU A 269 21.30 -41.93 -20.48
C GLU A 269 20.68 -40.59 -20.91
N LYS A 270 19.44 -40.33 -20.52
CA LYS A 270 18.81 -39.01 -20.69
C LYS A 270 19.45 -38.00 -19.73
N SER A 271 20.52 -37.40 -20.24
CA SER A 271 20.92 -35.99 -20.14
C SER A 271 20.27 -35.16 -19.03
N ILE A 272 21.08 -34.84 -18.01
CA ILE A 272 21.18 -33.56 -17.29
C ILE A 272 19.84 -32.83 -17.11
N ALA A 273 19.13 -33.13 -16.02
CA ALA A 273 18.14 -32.20 -15.48
C ALA A 273 18.84 -30.87 -15.18
N THR A 274 18.63 -29.87 -16.02
CA THR A 274 19.12 -28.51 -15.80
C THR A 274 18.77 -28.11 -14.37
N LYS A 275 19.75 -27.72 -13.56
CA LYS A 275 19.53 -27.36 -12.15
C LYS A 275 18.63 -26.11 -12.09
N ILE A 276 17.32 -26.32 -11.94
CA ILE A 276 16.33 -25.26 -11.78
C ILE A 276 16.48 -24.70 -10.37
N GLU A 277 16.59 -23.38 -10.22
CA GLU A 277 16.61 -22.73 -8.90
C GLU A 277 15.29 -22.97 -8.18
N ASP A 278 15.32 -23.27 -6.87
CA ASP A 278 14.15 -23.78 -6.14
C ASP A 278 12.94 -22.85 -6.19
N TYR A 279 13.14 -21.54 -6.17
CA TYR A 279 12.01 -20.61 -6.26
C TYR A 279 11.23 -20.73 -7.57
N ASN A 280 11.85 -21.20 -8.67
CA ASN A 280 11.15 -21.42 -9.95
C ASN A 280 10.18 -22.60 -9.89
N LYS A 281 10.30 -23.46 -8.87
CA LYS A 281 9.39 -24.58 -8.58
C LYS A 281 8.14 -24.13 -7.80
N THR A 282 8.11 -22.87 -7.35
CA THR A 282 7.13 -22.38 -6.36
C THR A 282 6.29 -21.22 -6.88
N SER A 283 5.21 -20.91 -6.17
CA SER A 283 4.35 -19.74 -6.31
C SER A 283 5.09 -18.41 -6.09
N LEU A 284 6.30 -18.42 -5.51
CA LEU A 284 7.14 -17.22 -5.36
C LEU A 284 7.71 -16.73 -6.70
N ARG A 285 7.80 -17.60 -7.72
CA ARG A 285 8.36 -17.29 -9.04
C ARG A 285 7.82 -16.00 -9.62
N THR A 286 6.49 -15.82 -9.66
CA THR A 286 5.84 -14.62 -10.21
C THR A 286 6.32 -13.34 -9.51
N SER A 287 6.48 -13.39 -8.19
CA SER A 287 6.95 -12.25 -7.40
C SER A 287 8.41 -11.90 -7.71
N ILE A 288 9.25 -12.92 -7.94
CA ILE A 288 10.65 -12.74 -8.35
C ILE A 288 10.73 -12.19 -9.78
N GLU A 289 9.86 -12.61 -10.70
CA GLU A 289 9.79 -12.07 -12.06
C GLU A 289 9.42 -10.57 -12.06
N ILE A 290 8.46 -10.15 -11.22
CA ILE A 290 8.13 -8.73 -11.01
C ILE A 290 9.37 -7.96 -10.54
N PHE A 291 10.10 -8.49 -9.55
CA PHE A 291 11.30 -7.85 -9.02
C PHE A 291 12.45 -7.79 -10.03
N LYS A 292 12.70 -8.88 -10.76
CA LYS A 292 13.72 -8.91 -11.83
C LYS A 292 13.44 -7.86 -12.90
N ARG A 293 12.18 -7.70 -13.30
CA ARG A 293 11.77 -6.65 -14.25
C ARG A 293 12.00 -5.26 -13.68
N PHE A 294 11.71 -5.03 -12.40
CA PHE A 294 12.00 -3.78 -11.72
C PHE A 294 13.51 -3.47 -11.71
N VAL A 295 14.34 -4.41 -11.25
CA VAL A 295 15.80 -4.25 -11.16
C VAL A 295 16.42 -4.02 -12.54
N LYS A 296 15.96 -4.74 -13.56
CA LYS A 296 16.44 -4.54 -14.94
C LYS A 296 16.21 -3.10 -15.43
N ASN A 297 15.16 -2.44 -14.96
CA ASN A 297 14.85 -1.07 -15.33
C ASN A 297 15.60 -0.03 -14.49
N LEU A 298 16.36 -0.42 -13.44
CA LEU A 298 17.21 0.51 -12.67
C LEU A 298 18.54 0.83 -13.35
N CYS A 299 18.95 0.01 -14.33
CA CYS A 299 20.24 0.06 -15.02
C CYS A 299 20.22 0.91 -16.29
#